data_AF-A0A1D8GDR2-F1
#
_entry.id   AF-A0A1D8GDR2-F1
#
_cell.length_a   1.000
_cell.length_b   1.000
_cell.length_c   1.000
_cell.angle_alpha   90.00
_cell.angle_beta   90.00
_cell.angle_gamma   90.00
#
_symmetry.space_group_name_H-M   'P 1'
#
loop_
_entity.id
_entity.type
_entity.pdbx_description
1 polymer ?
#
loop_
_entity_poly.entity_id
_entity_poly.type
_entity_poly.pdbx_seq_one_letter_code
_entity_poly.pdbx_strand_id
1 'polypeptide(L)'
;MKACCERCETKLCASKVSIFAALNNEELFEIVKMTGHRNYHKGETIFLEDTEAKTLYLVNEGKIKIYKYTKDGKEQILHILSEGDFFGELNLFKTGKYSFNAEAIAPTKLCTLTKEKMRELILAKPEIGLKILEVVGERLAKVETLVQNLATNDVEARIAYLLLDLKERYGRKLSDGTEIKLPLTREEMSNYTGIARETMSRKLKKFEEEGILKLVGIKKIIITDEEKLEDYL
;
A
#
# COMPACT_ATOMS: atom_id res chain seq x y z
N MET A 1 16.56 18.45 -25.55
CA MET A 1 15.35 18.37 -24.70
C MET A 1 14.48 17.21 -25.21
N LYS A 2 14.77 15.95 -24.82
CA LYS A 2 13.92 14.77 -25.05
C LYS A 2 14.28 13.68 -24.02
N ALA A 3 13.68 13.78 -22.84
CA ALA A 3 13.72 12.78 -21.78
C ALA A 3 12.34 12.65 -21.10
N CYS A 4 11.27 12.87 -21.88
CA CYS A 4 9.94 12.44 -21.52
C CYS A 4 9.64 11.21 -22.38
N CYS A 5 9.25 10.12 -21.74
CA CYS A 5 8.55 9.02 -22.38
C CYS A 5 7.47 9.64 -23.30
N GLU A 6 7.62 9.55 -24.63
CA GLU A 6 6.77 10.25 -25.62
C GLU A 6 5.28 9.85 -25.55
N ARG A 7 4.91 8.97 -24.61
CA ARG A 7 3.58 8.42 -24.38
C ARG A 7 3.05 8.51 -22.94
N CYS A 8 3.81 9.04 -21.97
CA CYS A 8 3.26 9.27 -20.62
C CYS A 8 2.44 10.58 -20.62
N GLU A 9 1.20 10.48 -21.07
CA GLU A 9 0.44 11.60 -21.63
C GLU A 9 -0.04 12.69 -20.64
N THR A 10 0.33 12.71 -19.35
CA THR A 10 0.08 13.90 -18.46
C THR A 10 0.44 13.71 -16.98
N LYS A 11 0.82 12.50 -16.52
CA LYS A 11 1.17 12.25 -15.11
C LYS A 11 2.52 11.58 -14.97
N LEU A 12 3.37 12.10 -14.07
CA LEU A 12 4.68 11.52 -13.76
C LEU A 12 4.47 10.09 -13.26
N CYS A 13 4.96 9.11 -14.00
CA CYS A 13 4.71 7.70 -13.74
C CYS A 13 5.23 7.26 -12.35
N ALA A 14 6.30 7.90 -11.88
CA ALA A 14 6.85 7.78 -10.53
C ALA A 14 5.84 8.14 -9.42
N SER A 15 4.85 9.01 -9.68
CA SER A 15 3.80 9.36 -8.69
C SER A 15 2.92 8.17 -8.28
N LYS A 16 2.86 7.12 -9.10
CA LYS A 16 2.14 5.88 -8.76
C LYS A 16 2.90 5.03 -7.75
N VAL A 17 4.23 5.19 -7.67
CA VAL A 17 5.07 4.39 -6.79
C VAL A 17 4.91 4.91 -5.37
N SER A 18 4.40 4.05 -4.53
CA SER A 18 3.83 4.46 -3.26
C SER A 18 4.85 5.04 -2.25
N ILE A 19 6.14 4.68 -2.38
CA ILE A 19 7.23 5.25 -1.57
C ILE A 19 7.62 6.68 -1.99
N PHE A 20 7.19 7.14 -3.17
CA PHE A 20 7.42 8.48 -3.69
C PHE A 20 6.24 9.43 -3.43
N ALA A 21 5.25 9.03 -2.62
CA ALA A 21 4.00 9.76 -2.43
C ALA A 21 4.18 11.17 -1.82
N ALA A 22 5.23 11.39 -1.02
CA ALA A 22 5.54 12.69 -0.41
C ALA A 22 6.36 13.63 -1.32
N LEU A 23 6.76 13.18 -2.51
CA LEU A 23 7.58 13.97 -3.43
C LEU A 23 6.73 14.92 -4.26
N ASN A 24 7.23 16.14 -4.47
CA ASN A 24 6.59 17.11 -5.36
C ASN A 24 6.91 16.79 -6.84
N ASN A 25 6.27 17.52 -7.76
CA ASN A 25 6.45 17.28 -9.21
C ASN A 25 7.90 17.48 -9.69
N GLU A 26 8.65 18.41 -9.10
CA GLU A 26 10.06 18.65 -9.47
C GLU A 26 10.93 17.47 -9.05
N GLU A 27 10.76 16.97 -7.83
CA GLU A 27 11.46 15.80 -7.29
C GLU A 27 11.10 14.52 -8.05
N LEU A 28 9.82 14.32 -8.36
CA LEU A 28 9.37 13.21 -9.19
C LEU A 28 9.95 13.27 -10.60
N PHE A 29 10.14 14.47 -11.16
CA PHE A 29 10.77 14.65 -12.47
C PHE A 29 12.24 14.24 -12.45
N GLU A 30 12.96 14.50 -11.35
CA GLU A 30 14.34 14.03 -11.16
C GLU A 30 14.43 12.50 -11.15
N ILE A 31 13.48 11.83 -10.48
CA ILE A 31 13.38 10.36 -10.52
C ILE A 31 13.15 9.88 -11.95
N VAL A 32 12.18 10.46 -12.65
CA VAL A 32 11.82 10.07 -14.03
C VAL A 32 13.01 10.22 -14.97
N LYS A 33 13.82 11.29 -14.86
CA LYS A 33 15.05 11.46 -15.67
C LYS A 33 16.04 10.32 -15.51
N MET A 34 16.08 9.67 -14.36
CA MET A 34 17.00 8.58 -14.07
C MET A 34 16.45 7.23 -14.53
N THR A 35 15.16 7.12 -14.85
CA THR A 35 14.57 5.85 -15.28
C THR A 35 15.12 5.38 -16.64
N GLY A 36 15.44 4.09 -16.74
CA GLY A 36 15.71 3.40 -17.99
C GLY A 36 14.45 2.73 -18.56
N HIS A 37 14.45 2.40 -19.84
CA HIS A 37 13.32 1.72 -20.49
C HIS A 37 13.74 0.33 -20.95
N ARG A 38 12.89 -0.68 -20.69
CA ARG A 38 13.10 -2.05 -21.16
C ARG A 38 11.85 -2.58 -21.83
N ASN A 39 12.03 -3.27 -22.95
CA ASN A 39 10.96 -3.93 -23.68
C ASN A 39 11.15 -5.43 -23.55
N TYR A 40 10.05 -6.15 -23.44
CA TYR A 40 10.00 -7.60 -23.35
C TYR A 40 8.95 -8.16 -24.31
N HIS A 41 9.28 -9.23 -25.00
CA HIS A 41 8.35 -10.06 -25.74
C HIS A 41 7.56 -10.98 -24.80
N LYS A 42 6.43 -11.48 -25.30
CA LYS A 42 5.65 -12.49 -24.57
C LYS A 42 6.50 -13.74 -24.35
N GLY A 43 6.53 -14.22 -23.11
CA GLY A 43 7.30 -15.38 -22.64
C GLY A 43 8.69 -15.01 -22.11
N GLU A 44 9.14 -13.76 -22.23
CA GLU A 44 10.46 -13.39 -21.72
C GLU A 44 10.47 -13.23 -20.19
N THR A 45 11.52 -13.77 -19.59
CA THR A 45 11.79 -13.63 -18.16
C THR A 45 12.38 -12.25 -17.88
N ILE A 46 11.81 -11.55 -16.91
CA ILE A 46 12.28 -10.23 -16.44
C ILE A 46 13.34 -10.42 -15.35
N PHE A 47 13.08 -11.32 -14.40
CA PHE A 47 14.05 -11.81 -13.42
C PHE A 47 13.58 -13.15 -12.83
N LEU A 48 14.52 -13.84 -12.20
CA LEU A 48 14.29 -15.10 -11.51
C LEU A 48 14.42 -14.93 -10.00
N GLU A 49 13.71 -15.77 -9.27
CA GLU A 49 13.89 -15.97 -7.84
C GLU A 49 15.38 -16.26 -7.52
N ASP A 50 15.83 -15.81 -6.35
CA ASP A 50 17.20 -15.96 -5.86
C ASP A 50 18.31 -15.25 -6.66
N THR A 51 17.94 -14.49 -7.69
CA THR A 51 18.84 -13.55 -8.38
C THR A 51 18.90 -12.20 -7.68
N GLU A 52 19.97 -11.45 -7.92
CA GLU A 52 20.24 -10.19 -7.23
C GLU A 52 19.16 -9.14 -7.53
N ALA A 53 18.57 -8.58 -6.48
CA ALA A 53 17.47 -7.62 -6.59
C ALA A 53 17.96 -6.18 -6.44
N LYS A 54 17.94 -5.45 -7.55
CA LYS A 54 18.49 -4.08 -7.65
C LYS A 54 17.59 -3.08 -8.37
N THR A 55 16.43 -3.51 -8.87
CA THR A 55 15.65 -2.70 -9.80
C THR A 55 14.19 -2.60 -9.36
N LEU A 56 13.69 -1.37 -9.34
CA LEU A 56 12.26 -1.06 -9.36
C LEU A 56 11.78 -1.07 -10.81
N TYR A 57 10.65 -1.71 -11.05
CA TYR A 57 9.97 -1.77 -12.34
C TYR A 57 8.60 -1.11 -12.23
N LEU A 58 8.23 -0.34 -13.26
CA LEU A 58 6.90 0.21 -13.44
C LEU A 58 6.38 -0.22 -14.81
N VAL A 59 5.18 -0.79 -14.83
CA VAL A 59 4.54 -1.28 -16.05
C VAL A 59 3.96 -0.11 -16.81
N ASN A 60 4.56 0.23 -17.95
CA ASN A 60 4.05 1.26 -18.85
C ASN A 60 3.07 0.68 -19.87
N GLU A 61 3.28 -0.55 -20.32
CA GLU A 61 2.41 -1.26 -21.26
C GLU A 61 2.57 -2.77 -21.06
N GLY A 62 1.52 -3.55 -21.29
CA GLY A 62 1.57 -5.01 -21.28
C GLY A 62 1.11 -5.65 -19.97
N LYS A 63 1.50 -6.90 -19.77
CA LYS A 63 1.12 -7.71 -18.60
C LYS A 63 2.29 -8.59 -18.13
N ILE A 64 2.42 -8.71 -16.82
CA ILE A 64 3.48 -9.49 -16.18
C ILE A 64 2.86 -10.48 -15.20
N LYS A 65 3.37 -11.70 -15.21
CA LYS A 65 3.06 -12.74 -14.23
C LYS A 65 4.16 -12.76 -13.17
N ILE A 66 3.78 -12.56 -11.91
CA ILE A 66 4.63 -12.79 -10.74
C ILE A 66 4.28 -14.16 -10.17
N TYR A 67 5.28 -15.04 -10.03
CA TYR A 67 5.03 -16.44 -9.65
C TYR A 67 6.20 -17.05 -8.87
N LYS A 68 5.93 -18.19 -8.23
CA LYS A 68 6.92 -19.07 -7.59
C LYS A 68 6.71 -20.51 -8.04
N TYR A 69 7.70 -21.35 -7.83
CA TYR A 69 7.50 -22.80 -7.86
C TYR A 69 7.24 -23.33 -6.45
N THR A 70 6.23 -24.19 -6.30
CA THR A 70 6.02 -24.93 -5.05
C THR A 70 7.13 -25.96 -4.85
N LYS A 71 7.21 -26.55 -3.65
CA LYS A 71 8.17 -27.63 -3.36
C LYS A 71 8.07 -28.82 -4.33
N ASP A 72 6.88 -29.04 -4.89
CA ASP A 72 6.60 -30.11 -5.86
C ASP A 72 6.85 -29.66 -7.32
N GLY A 73 7.45 -28.48 -7.54
CA GLY A 73 7.78 -27.95 -8.86
C GLY A 73 6.60 -27.36 -9.63
N LYS A 74 5.43 -27.18 -9.01
CA LYS A 74 4.27 -26.57 -9.69
C LYS A 74 4.39 -25.05 -9.69
N GLU A 75 4.08 -24.42 -10.82
CA GLU A 75 3.98 -22.97 -10.90
C GLU A 75 2.77 -22.47 -10.10
N GLN A 76 3.00 -21.53 -9.18
CA GLN A 76 1.97 -20.80 -8.44
C GLN A 76 2.05 -19.31 -8.78
N ILE A 77 1.02 -18.82 -9.48
CA ILE A 77 0.88 -17.39 -9.79
C ILE A 77 0.47 -16.65 -8.51
N LEU A 78 1.21 -15.61 -8.16
CA LEU A 78 0.94 -14.74 -7.02
C LEU A 78 0.15 -13.50 -7.45
N HIS A 79 0.59 -12.85 -8.52
CA HIS A 79 -0.02 -11.63 -9.05
C HIS A 79 0.10 -11.56 -10.56
N ILE A 80 -0.87 -10.90 -11.21
CA ILE A 80 -0.77 -10.42 -12.58
C ILE A 80 -0.73 -8.91 -12.52
N LEU A 81 0.36 -8.32 -13.01
CA LEU A 81 0.56 -6.87 -13.06
C LEU A 81 0.26 -6.35 -14.46
N SER A 82 -0.24 -5.12 -14.52
CA SER A 82 -0.74 -4.42 -15.70
C SER A 82 -0.31 -2.95 -15.68
N GLU A 83 -0.70 -2.19 -16.70
CA GLU A 83 -0.33 -0.78 -16.83
C GLU A 83 -0.60 0.02 -15.54
N GLY A 84 0.45 0.71 -15.05
CA GLY A 84 0.40 1.50 -13.83
C GLY A 84 0.85 0.77 -12.57
N ASP A 85 0.91 -0.56 -12.59
CA ASP A 85 1.45 -1.34 -11.48
C ASP A 85 2.98 -1.21 -11.42
N PHE A 86 3.54 -1.34 -10.22
CA PHE A 86 4.97 -1.34 -9.98
C PHE A 86 5.38 -2.51 -9.08
N PHE A 87 6.65 -2.85 -9.10
CA PHE A 87 7.21 -3.92 -8.27
C PHE A 87 8.73 -3.76 -8.08
N GLY A 88 9.24 -4.22 -6.94
CA GLY A 88 10.67 -4.19 -6.63
C GLY A 88 11.15 -2.90 -5.97
N GLU A 89 10.23 -2.05 -5.50
CA GLU A 89 10.50 -0.78 -4.82
C GLU A 89 11.35 -0.95 -3.55
N LEU A 90 11.17 -2.05 -2.81
CA LEU A 90 11.96 -2.33 -1.61
C LEU A 90 13.44 -2.64 -1.92
N ASN A 91 13.70 -3.10 -3.15
CA ASN A 91 15.06 -3.44 -3.60
C ASN A 91 15.93 -2.21 -3.86
N LEU A 92 15.32 -1.01 -3.91
CA LEU A 92 16.08 0.24 -4.01
C LEU A 92 16.87 0.57 -2.74
N PHE A 93 16.41 0.08 -1.57
CA PHE A 93 16.99 0.44 -0.28
C PHE A 93 17.65 -0.76 0.40
N LYS A 94 17.08 -1.95 0.27
CA LYS A 94 17.61 -3.18 0.84
C LYS A 94 18.55 -3.87 -0.15
N THR A 95 19.59 -4.53 0.33
CA THR A 95 20.35 -5.49 -0.48
C THR A 95 19.71 -6.87 -0.30
N GLY A 96 19.48 -7.59 -1.40
CA GLY A 96 18.83 -8.89 -1.31
C GLY A 96 18.68 -9.55 -2.66
N LYS A 97 17.88 -10.61 -2.65
CA LYS A 97 17.51 -11.39 -3.82
C LYS A 97 16.02 -11.26 -4.09
N TYR A 98 15.61 -11.50 -5.34
CA TYR A 98 14.19 -11.54 -5.65
C TYR A 98 13.55 -12.73 -4.96
N SER A 99 12.46 -12.47 -4.25
CA SER A 99 11.70 -13.52 -3.58
C SER A 99 10.75 -14.25 -4.52
N PHE A 100 10.70 -13.94 -5.82
CA PHE A 100 9.77 -14.53 -6.78
C PHE A 100 10.31 -14.34 -8.20
N ASN A 101 9.68 -14.99 -9.17
CA ASN A 101 9.97 -14.88 -10.60
C ASN A 101 9.03 -13.85 -11.24
N ALA A 102 9.49 -13.22 -12.32
CA ALA A 102 8.68 -12.31 -13.14
C ALA A 102 8.84 -12.62 -14.63
N GLU A 103 7.72 -12.78 -15.34
CA GLU A 103 7.68 -13.10 -16.77
C GLU A 103 6.64 -12.23 -17.49
N ALA A 104 7.00 -11.73 -18.67
CA ALA A 104 6.07 -11.00 -19.52
C ALA A 104 5.09 -11.96 -20.21
N ILE A 105 3.78 -11.83 -19.96
CA ILE A 105 2.75 -12.71 -20.58
C ILE A 105 2.07 -12.08 -21.80
N ALA A 106 2.48 -10.86 -22.14
CA ALA A 106 2.15 -10.10 -23.34
C ALA A 106 3.38 -9.26 -23.73
N PRO A 107 3.45 -8.65 -24.92
CA PRO A 107 4.43 -7.62 -25.21
C PRO A 107 4.37 -6.53 -24.12
N THR A 108 5.48 -6.26 -23.46
CA THR A 108 5.53 -5.45 -22.23
C THR A 108 6.62 -4.39 -22.34
N LYS A 109 6.32 -3.18 -21.87
CA LYS A 109 7.26 -2.06 -21.75
C LYS A 109 7.35 -1.62 -20.30
N LEU A 110 8.55 -1.57 -19.76
CA LEU A 110 8.83 -1.22 -18.36
C LEU A 110 9.71 0.02 -18.27
N CYS A 111 9.35 0.91 -17.34
CA CYS A 111 10.30 1.88 -16.79
C CYS A 111 11.05 1.22 -15.64
N THR A 112 12.35 1.47 -15.54
CA THR A 112 13.24 0.83 -14.57
C THR A 112 14.06 1.87 -13.82
N LEU A 113 14.14 1.75 -12.50
CA LEU A 113 15.03 2.54 -11.67
C LEU A 113 15.93 1.60 -10.88
N THR A 114 17.24 1.76 -11.01
CA THR A 114 18.19 0.90 -10.28
C THR A 114 18.52 1.49 -8.92
N LYS A 115 18.92 0.63 -8.00
CA LYS A 115 19.41 0.98 -6.67
C LYS A 115 20.56 1.98 -6.72
N GLU A 116 21.49 1.79 -7.66
CA GLU A 116 22.65 2.66 -7.83
C GLU A 116 22.22 4.08 -8.21
N LYS A 117 21.29 4.20 -9.17
CA LYS A 117 20.72 5.49 -9.57
C LYS A 117 19.94 6.16 -8.45
N MET A 118 19.16 5.38 -7.70
CA MET A 118 18.44 5.91 -6.53
C MET A 118 19.42 6.43 -5.47
N ARG A 119 20.51 5.68 -5.23
CA ARG A 119 21.57 6.08 -4.30
C ARG A 119 22.26 7.37 -4.74
N GLU A 120 22.61 7.49 -6.03
CA GLU A 120 23.17 8.71 -6.60
C GLU A 120 22.24 9.91 -6.41
N LEU A 121 20.94 9.73 -6.66
CA LEU A 121 19.94 10.78 -6.45
C LEU A 121 19.88 11.24 -5.00
N ILE A 122 19.82 10.32 -4.04
CA ILE A 122 19.74 10.65 -2.61
C ILE A 122 21.01 11.37 -2.14
N LEU A 123 22.18 10.95 -2.64
CA LEU A 123 23.44 11.63 -2.30
C LEU A 123 23.53 13.04 -2.89
N ALA A 124 22.94 13.26 -4.08
CA ALA A 124 22.88 14.58 -4.70
C ALA A 124 21.78 15.48 -4.11
N LYS A 125 20.67 14.88 -3.65
CA LYS A 125 19.45 15.54 -3.15
C LYS A 125 18.94 14.84 -1.88
N PRO A 126 19.60 15.07 -0.72
CA PRO A 126 19.27 14.38 0.52
C PRO A 126 17.82 14.59 1.00
N GLU A 127 17.19 15.71 0.65
CA GLU A 127 15.80 16.03 0.94
C GLU A 127 14.82 14.99 0.38
N ILE A 128 15.10 14.43 -0.80
CA ILE A 128 14.30 13.34 -1.39
C ILE A 128 14.40 12.10 -0.50
N GLY A 129 15.59 11.79 0.02
CA GLY A 129 15.81 10.67 0.93
C GLY A 129 15.04 10.82 2.24
N LEU A 130 15.01 12.03 2.82
CA LEU A 130 14.27 12.32 4.05
C LEU A 130 12.75 12.14 3.88
N LYS A 131 12.18 12.67 2.80
CA LYS A 131 10.75 12.49 2.49
C LYS A 131 10.37 11.02 2.28
N ILE A 132 11.26 10.26 1.63
CA ILE A 132 11.06 8.82 1.48
C ILE A 132 11.10 8.11 2.84
N LEU A 133 12.03 8.49 3.73
CA LEU A 133 12.11 7.93 5.08
C LEU A 133 10.87 8.26 5.91
N GLU A 134 10.31 9.45 5.78
CA GLU A 134 9.04 9.85 6.41
C GLU A 134 7.89 8.92 5.97
N VAL A 135 7.73 8.69 4.66
CA VAL A 135 6.71 7.76 4.12
C VAL A 135 6.94 6.33 4.62
N VAL A 136 8.18 5.87 4.71
CA VAL A 136 8.51 4.54 5.26
C VAL A 136 8.19 4.46 6.75
N GLY A 137 8.52 5.50 7.52
CA GLY A 137 8.23 5.59 8.95
C GLY A 137 6.74 5.56 9.25
N GLU A 138 5.93 6.33 8.51
CA GLU A 138 4.47 6.31 8.63
C GLU A 138 3.88 4.93 8.35
N ARG A 139 4.43 4.21 7.36
CA ARG A 139 4.00 2.84 7.06
C ARG A 139 4.39 1.86 8.14
N LEU A 140 5.62 1.98 8.66
CA LEU A 140 6.07 1.14 9.76
C LEU A 140 5.17 1.32 10.97
N ALA A 141 4.87 2.57 11.36
CA ALA A 141 3.96 2.87 12.45
C ALA A 141 2.57 2.24 12.23
N LYS A 142 2.00 2.36 11.01
CA LYS A 142 0.72 1.71 10.67
C LYS A 142 0.77 0.18 10.80
N VAL A 143 1.88 -0.45 10.42
CA VAL A 143 2.07 -1.89 10.58
C VAL A 143 2.22 -2.27 12.04
N GLU A 144 2.98 -1.50 12.84
CA GLU A 144 3.12 -1.72 14.28
C GLU A 144 1.78 -1.59 15.00
N THR A 145 0.99 -0.56 14.71
CA THR A 145 -0.38 -0.42 15.22
C THR A 145 -1.26 -1.60 14.81
N LEU A 146 -1.19 -2.04 13.55
CA LEU A 146 -1.93 -3.23 13.11
C LEU A 146 -1.50 -4.49 13.87
N VAL A 147 -0.20 -4.70 14.09
CA VAL A 147 0.32 -5.84 14.84
C VAL A 147 -0.11 -5.78 16.31
N GLN A 148 -0.02 -4.61 16.94
CA GLN A 148 -0.52 -4.40 18.31
C GLN A 148 -2.00 -4.75 18.38
N ASN A 149 -2.81 -4.22 17.47
CA ASN A 149 -4.24 -4.51 17.39
C ASN A 149 -4.51 -6.00 17.25
N LEU A 150 -3.82 -6.69 16.35
CA LEU A 150 -3.99 -8.13 16.16
C LEU A 150 -3.47 -8.95 17.35
N ALA A 151 -2.49 -8.43 18.10
CA ALA A 151 -1.92 -9.07 19.28
C ALA A 151 -2.70 -8.80 20.57
N THR A 152 -3.59 -7.78 20.60
CA THR A 152 -4.44 -7.59 21.78
C THR A 152 -5.45 -8.73 21.88
N ASN A 153 -5.54 -9.35 23.06
CA ASN A 153 -6.66 -10.23 23.37
C ASN A 153 -7.97 -9.43 23.53
N ASP A 154 -7.89 -8.10 23.60
CA ASP A 154 -9.03 -7.23 23.77
C ASP A 154 -9.73 -6.95 22.44
N VAL A 155 -10.93 -7.51 22.31
CA VAL A 155 -11.81 -7.35 21.16
C VAL A 155 -12.34 -5.92 21.05
N GLU A 156 -12.56 -5.24 22.18
CA GLU A 156 -13.13 -3.89 22.22
C GLU A 156 -12.10 -2.87 21.77
N ALA A 157 -10.86 -2.98 22.25
CA ALA A 157 -9.72 -2.18 21.78
C ALA A 157 -9.57 -2.24 20.25
N ARG A 158 -9.59 -3.44 19.68
CA ARG A 158 -9.50 -3.64 18.22
C ARG A 158 -10.61 -2.96 17.43
N ILE A 159 -11.83 -2.96 17.96
CA ILE A 159 -12.97 -2.30 17.30
C ILE A 159 -12.82 -0.79 17.44
N ALA A 160 -12.43 -0.28 18.60
CA ALA A 160 -12.16 1.14 18.82
C ALA A 160 -11.09 1.67 17.86
N TYR A 161 -9.95 0.99 17.75
CA TYR A 161 -8.91 1.32 16.78
C TYR A 161 -9.42 1.38 15.34
N LEU A 162 -10.17 0.36 14.90
CA LEU A 162 -10.73 0.36 13.54
C LEU A 162 -11.66 1.55 13.32
N LEU A 163 -12.52 1.88 14.29
CA LEU A 163 -13.45 3.00 14.17
C LEU A 163 -12.71 4.35 14.12
N LEU A 164 -11.64 4.52 14.90
CA LEU A 164 -10.81 5.73 14.89
C LEU A 164 -10.02 5.89 13.57
N ASP A 165 -9.45 4.82 13.02
CA ASP A 165 -8.79 4.85 11.70
C ASP A 165 -9.80 5.18 10.57
N LEU A 166 -10.99 4.58 10.61
CA LEU A 166 -12.05 4.90 9.65
C LEU A 166 -12.57 6.33 9.81
N LYS A 167 -12.60 6.86 11.03
CA LYS A 167 -12.95 8.26 11.32
C LYS A 167 -11.94 9.21 10.69
N GLU A 168 -10.64 8.96 10.85
CA GLU A 168 -9.60 9.82 10.31
C GLU A 168 -9.69 9.92 8.77
N ARG A 169 -10.00 8.80 8.11
CA ARG A 169 -10.02 8.70 6.64
C ARG A 169 -11.36 9.09 6.00
N TYR A 170 -12.48 8.78 6.66
CA TYR A 170 -13.83 8.88 6.09
C TYR A 170 -14.82 9.67 6.96
N GLY A 171 -14.35 10.22 8.08
CA GLY A 171 -15.16 10.95 9.03
C GLY A 171 -15.63 12.30 8.49
N ARG A 172 -16.88 12.62 8.75
CA ARG A 172 -17.48 13.93 8.52
C ARG A 172 -18.01 14.46 9.85
N LYS A 173 -17.50 15.61 10.29
CA LYS A 173 -18.00 16.27 11.50
C LYS A 173 -19.47 16.65 11.35
N LEU A 174 -20.27 16.30 12.35
CA LEU A 174 -21.66 16.70 12.56
C LEU A 174 -21.76 17.50 13.87
N SER A 175 -22.96 18.03 14.15
CA SER A 175 -23.24 18.73 15.40
C SER A 175 -23.23 17.82 16.63
N ASP A 176 -23.49 16.52 16.47
CA ASP A 176 -23.63 15.54 17.55
C ASP A 176 -22.57 14.43 17.51
N GLY A 177 -21.47 14.64 16.77
CA GLY A 177 -20.38 13.66 16.68
C GLY A 177 -19.69 13.65 15.32
N THR A 178 -19.01 12.56 15.00
CA THR A 178 -18.39 12.34 13.68
C THR A 178 -19.06 11.18 12.96
N GLU A 179 -19.69 11.46 11.81
CA GLU A 179 -20.27 10.42 10.94
C GLU A 179 -19.17 9.75 10.12
N ILE A 180 -19.11 8.42 10.19
CA ILE A 180 -18.29 7.58 9.34
C ILE A 180 -19.20 6.89 8.33
N LYS A 181 -19.04 7.20 7.06
CA LYS A 181 -19.62 6.39 5.98
C LYS A 181 -18.71 5.18 5.76
N LEU A 182 -19.11 4.03 6.31
CA LEU A 182 -18.28 2.82 6.29
C LEU A 182 -17.99 2.37 4.85
N PRO A 183 -16.71 2.29 4.46
CA PRO A 183 -16.32 1.71 3.17
C PRO A 183 -16.36 0.18 3.21
N LEU A 184 -16.44 -0.41 4.41
CA LEU A 184 -16.41 -1.84 4.67
C LEU A 184 -17.78 -2.34 5.17
N THR A 185 -18.14 -3.55 4.77
CA THR A 185 -19.20 -4.35 5.37
C THR A 185 -18.76 -4.89 6.73
N ARG A 186 -19.72 -5.40 7.53
CA ARG A 186 -19.41 -6.03 8.83
C ARG A 186 -18.47 -7.23 8.70
N GLU A 187 -18.58 -7.98 7.61
CA GLU A 187 -17.71 -9.12 7.33
C GLU A 187 -16.29 -8.67 6.99
N GLU A 188 -16.14 -7.61 6.19
CA GLU A 188 -14.83 -7.04 5.90
C GLU A 188 -14.18 -6.43 7.15
N MET A 189 -14.95 -5.76 8.02
CA MET A 189 -14.45 -5.29 9.33
C MET A 189 -13.99 -6.46 10.21
N SER A 190 -14.69 -7.59 10.15
CA SER A 190 -14.35 -8.82 10.89
C SER A 190 -13.03 -9.39 10.40
N ASN A 191 -12.88 -9.52 9.08
CA ASN A 191 -11.63 -9.98 8.45
C ASN A 191 -10.46 -9.04 8.75
N TYR A 192 -10.71 -7.73 8.80
CA TYR A 192 -9.70 -6.72 9.11
C TYR A 192 -9.20 -6.82 10.56
N THR A 193 -10.10 -7.07 11.51
CA THR A 193 -9.79 -7.09 12.96
C THR A 193 -9.47 -8.48 13.51
N GLY A 194 -9.70 -9.53 12.73
CA GLY A 194 -9.61 -10.92 13.21
C GLY A 194 -10.68 -11.24 14.27
N ILE A 195 -11.82 -10.54 14.26
CA ILE A 195 -12.93 -10.74 15.19
C ILE A 195 -14.05 -11.46 14.46
N ALA A 196 -14.68 -12.47 15.07
CA ALA A 196 -15.84 -13.12 14.49
C ALA A 196 -17.00 -12.11 14.26
N ARG A 197 -17.69 -12.21 13.12
CA ARG A 197 -18.76 -11.28 12.71
C ARG A 197 -19.86 -11.08 13.75
N GLU A 198 -20.24 -12.15 14.44
CA GLU A 198 -21.22 -12.09 15.52
C GLU A 198 -20.69 -11.29 16.72
N THR A 199 -19.43 -11.52 17.13
CA THR A 199 -18.77 -10.77 18.20
C THR A 199 -18.61 -9.30 17.84
N MET A 200 -18.19 -8.98 16.61
CA MET A 200 -18.14 -7.60 16.09
C MET A 200 -19.50 -6.90 16.25
N SER A 201 -20.57 -7.56 15.81
CA SER A 201 -21.93 -7.00 15.87
C SER A 201 -22.40 -6.78 17.32
N ARG A 202 -22.10 -7.72 18.22
CA ARG A 202 -22.41 -7.60 19.66
C ARG A 202 -21.66 -6.44 20.32
N LYS A 203 -20.36 -6.29 20.04
CA LYS A 203 -19.55 -5.23 20.66
C LYS A 203 -19.89 -3.83 20.16
N LEU A 204 -20.22 -3.68 18.88
CA LEU A 204 -20.72 -2.41 18.35
C LEU A 204 -22.05 -1.99 18.99
N LYS A 205 -22.93 -2.96 19.27
CA LYS A 205 -24.16 -2.70 20.00
C LYS A 205 -23.89 -2.31 21.45
N LYS A 206 -22.92 -2.94 22.12
CA LYS A 206 -22.45 -2.52 23.45
C LYS A 206 -22.00 -1.04 23.44
N PHE A 207 -21.16 -0.64 22.47
CA PHE A 207 -20.72 0.76 22.35
C PHE A 207 -21.89 1.73 22.07
N GLU A 208 -22.93 1.28 21.37
CA GLU A 208 -24.16 2.05 21.19
C GLU A 208 -24.94 2.22 22.50
N GLU A 209 -25.07 1.13 23.28
CA GLU A 209 -25.74 1.13 24.59
C GLU A 209 -25.00 2.00 25.62
N GLU A 210 -23.67 2.11 25.52
CA GLU A 210 -22.82 2.98 26.35
C GLU A 210 -22.81 4.45 25.89
N GLY A 211 -23.48 4.77 24.77
CA GLY A 211 -23.55 6.12 24.22
C GLY A 211 -22.25 6.60 23.56
N ILE A 212 -21.35 5.67 23.22
CA ILE A 212 -20.06 5.97 22.57
C ILE A 212 -20.26 6.20 21.08
N LEU A 213 -21.21 5.48 20.47
CA LEU A 213 -21.57 5.63 19.07
C LEU A 213 -23.07 5.44 18.82
N LYS A 214 -23.53 5.74 17.61
CA LYS A 214 -24.85 5.38 17.08
C LYS A 214 -24.71 4.61 15.78
N LEU A 215 -25.47 3.53 15.62
CA LEU A 215 -25.54 2.73 14.41
C LEU A 215 -26.66 3.28 13.51
N VAL A 216 -26.30 3.84 12.35
CA VAL A 216 -27.28 4.40 11.40
C VAL A 216 -27.39 3.47 10.19
N GLY A 217 -28.26 2.47 10.32
CA GLY A 217 -28.38 1.41 9.31
C GLY A 217 -27.11 0.56 9.22
N ILE A 218 -26.82 0.05 8.01
CA ILE A 218 -25.74 -0.96 7.83
C ILE A 218 -24.39 -0.31 7.51
N LYS A 219 -24.39 0.88 6.89
CA LYS A 219 -23.19 1.51 6.30
C LYS A 219 -22.76 2.82 6.97
N LYS A 220 -23.36 3.19 8.10
CA LYS A 220 -23.00 4.42 8.80
C LYS A 220 -22.90 4.20 10.30
N ILE A 221 -21.90 4.83 10.89
CA ILE A 221 -21.70 4.92 12.34
C ILE A 221 -21.47 6.39 12.67
N ILE A 222 -22.05 6.88 13.75
CA ILE A 222 -21.75 8.21 14.29
C ILE A 222 -21.01 8.00 15.61
N ILE A 223 -19.76 8.43 15.71
CA ILE A 223 -19.04 8.44 16.99
C ILE A 223 -19.52 9.66 17.76
N THR A 224 -20.16 9.45 18.90
CA THR A 224 -20.76 10.50 19.74
C THR A 224 -19.86 10.91 20.91
N ASP A 225 -19.00 10.00 21.38
CA ASP A 225 -18.06 10.24 22.48
C ASP A 225 -16.71 9.63 22.10
N GLU A 226 -15.82 10.46 21.54
CA GLU A 226 -14.52 10.03 21.06
C GLU A 226 -13.56 9.71 22.20
N GLU A 227 -13.59 10.50 23.29
CA GLU A 227 -12.74 10.28 24.47
C GLU A 227 -13.03 8.91 25.10
N LYS A 228 -14.31 8.55 25.28
CA LYS A 228 -14.65 7.20 25.76
C LYS A 228 -14.28 6.08 24.81
N LEU A 229 -14.24 6.35 23.50
CA LEU A 229 -13.78 5.35 22.55
C LEU A 229 -12.27 5.14 22.65
N GLU A 230 -11.52 6.21 22.94
CA GLU A 230 -10.07 6.18 23.17
C GLU A 230 -9.70 5.50 24.49
N ASP A 231 -10.57 5.51 25.52
CA ASP A 231 -10.36 4.77 26.79
C ASP A 231 -10.22 3.24 26.60
N TYR A 232 -10.61 2.70 25.44
CA TYR A 232 -10.47 1.28 25.09
C TYR A 232 -9.12 0.93 24.44
N LEU A 233 -8.25 1.91 24.15
CA LEU A 233 -6.93 1.69 23.51
C LEU A 233 -5.85 1.38 24.56
#